data_AF-A0A9D6LXU9-F1
#
_entry.id   AF-A0A9D6LXU9-F1
#
_cell.length_a   1.000
_cell.length_b   1.000
_cell.length_c   1.000
_cell.angle_alpha   90.00
_cell.angle_beta   90.00
_cell.angle_gamma   90.00
#
_symmetry.space_group_name_H-M   'P 1'
#
loop_
_entity.id
_entity.type
_entity.pdbx_description
1 polymer ?
#
loop_
_entity_poly.entity_id
_entity_poly.type
_entity_poly.pdbx_seq_one_letter_code
_entity_poly.pdbx_strand_id
1 'polypeptide(L)'
;MSIAGLRAGLAALLLCLGPASPLLAQKGAKSSARDLFYSEASLIVSSHGSQKGRFAGAKKSVLAVTLGLKYRVWKLVDGQPVKTDPEESFQLGDRVRLGVEVNDTGYLYVVHQQPEGQWRRLFPDPVIEHGAHFVRGGLVYPLPPERWIELQPSSGGERFFVLLAREPVKELEMLVAPRPENSTGGAVVEIPDSALAGARNLLIIKELVTEHSVQEKSVYVVNRTGKPDSLVGVEIRLAAR
;
A
#
# COMPACT_ATOMS: atom_id res chain seq x y z
N MET A 1 -7.23 -22.42 78.27
CA MET A 1 -7.30 -23.86 77.91
C MET A 1 -8.22 -24.00 76.70
N SER A 2 -7.81 -24.80 75.70
CA SER A 2 -8.51 -25.22 74.45
C SER A 2 -8.72 -24.13 73.37
N ILE A 3 -8.07 -24.08 72.20
CA ILE A 3 -7.83 -24.98 71.03
C ILE A 3 -9.01 -25.07 70.03
N ALA A 4 -8.66 -24.91 68.74
CA ALA A 4 -9.39 -25.17 67.47
C ALA A 4 -10.35 -24.07 66.99
N GLY A 5 -10.39 -23.64 65.72
CA GLY A 5 -9.83 -24.19 64.48
C GLY A 5 -10.95 -24.47 63.46
N LEU A 6 -10.83 -23.84 62.28
CA LEU A 6 -11.06 -24.46 60.96
C LEU A 6 -12.47 -24.40 60.27
N ARG A 7 -12.46 -23.77 59.07
CA ARG A 7 -13.20 -24.08 57.81
C ARG A 7 -14.73 -23.91 57.78
N ALA A 8 -15.43 -23.82 56.63
CA ALA A 8 -15.21 -23.45 55.23
C ALA A 8 -16.53 -23.74 54.50
N GLY A 9 -16.78 -23.09 53.36
CA GLY A 9 -17.76 -23.52 52.35
C GLY A 9 -19.14 -22.85 52.48
N LEU A 10 -19.90 -22.65 51.41
CA LEU A 10 -19.73 -23.08 50.02
C LEU A 10 -20.65 -22.21 49.14
N ALA A 11 -20.14 -21.84 47.97
CA ALA A 11 -20.88 -21.19 46.89
C ALA A 11 -21.74 -22.20 46.11
N ALA A 12 -22.89 -21.75 45.60
CA ALA A 12 -23.46 -22.22 44.34
C ALA A 12 -24.67 -21.33 43.94
N LEU A 13 -24.45 -20.33 43.09
CA LEU A 13 -25.52 -19.82 42.23
C LEU A 13 -25.07 -20.02 40.78
N LEU A 14 -25.68 -21.03 40.16
CA LEU A 14 -25.53 -21.40 38.77
C LEU A 14 -26.21 -20.32 37.90
N LEU A 15 -25.44 -19.53 37.16
CA LEU A 15 -25.93 -18.77 36.02
C LEU A 15 -25.18 -19.24 34.79
N CYS A 16 -25.92 -19.86 33.88
CA CYS A 16 -25.45 -20.54 32.69
C CYS A 16 -24.62 -19.61 31.79
N LEU A 17 -23.37 -19.99 31.58
CA LEU A 17 -22.55 -19.57 30.44
C LEU A 17 -22.93 -20.39 29.21
N GLY A 18 -23.32 -19.72 28.13
CA GLY A 18 -23.47 -20.32 26.80
C GLY A 18 -23.76 -19.25 25.74
N PRO A 19 -23.07 -19.26 24.58
CA PRO A 19 -22.67 -18.03 23.90
C PRO A 19 -23.67 -17.61 22.83
N ALA A 20 -24.04 -16.34 22.84
CA ALA A 20 -24.61 -15.68 21.66
C ALA A 20 -23.65 -14.57 21.25
N SER A 21 -22.55 -14.96 20.60
CA SER A 21 -21.84 -14.06 19.72
C SER A 21 -22.87 -13.46 18.76
N PRO A 22 -23.02 -12.13 18.68
CA PRO A 22 -23.65 -11.56 17.52
C PRO A 22 -22.63 -11.67 16.38
N LEU A 23 -22.56 -12.84 15.75
CA LEU A 23 -22.14 -12.95 14.37
C LEU A 23 -23.27 -12.35 13.53
N LEU A 24 -23.43 -11.03 13.64
CA LEU A 24 -24.17 -10.27 12.65
C LEU A 24 -23.33 -10.36 11.38
N ALA A 25 -23.73 -11.28 10.52
CA ALA A 25 -23.41 -11.25 9.11
C ALA A 25 -23.78 -9.86 8.59
N GLN A 26 -22.79 -8.97 8.49
CA GLN A 26 -22.93 -7.71 7.79
C GLN A 26 -23.12 -8.03 6.30
N LYS A 27 -24.38 -8.18 5.94
CA LYS A 27 -24.84 -8.25 4.57
C LYS A 27 -24.68 -6.86 3.96
N GLY A 28 -23.60 -6.65 3.20
CA GLY A 28 -23.56 -5.61 2.16
C GLY A 28 -22.93 -4.25 2.48
N ALA A 29 -22.12 -4.11 3.54
CA ALA A 29 -21.23 -2.97 3.63
C ALA A 29 -20.12 -3.14 2.56
N LYS A 30 -20.05 -2.22 1.59
CA LYS A 30 -18.85 -2.13 0.73
C LYS A 30 -17.70 -1.74 1.67
N SER A 31 -16.83 -2.69 2.01
CA SER A 31 -15.64 -2.41 2.82
C SER A 31 -14.87 -1.24 2.23
N SER A 32 -14.54 -0.25 3.06
CA SER A 32 -13.78 0.92 2.64
C SER A 32 -12.37 0.52 2.20
N ALA A 33 -11.65 1.37 1.45
CA ALA A 33 -10.27 1.03 1.07
C ALA A 33 -9.37 0.97 2.31
N ARG A 34 -9.62 1.82 3.31
CA ARG A 34 -8.94 1.77 4.61
C ARG A 34 -9.23 0.45 5.35
N ASP A 35 -10.48 0.02 5.42
CA ASP A 35 -10.84 -1.24 6.07
C ASP A 35 -10.18 -2.44 5.37
N LEU A 36 -10.18 -2.43 4.03
CA LEU A 36 -9.51 -3.45 3.23
C LEU A 36 -7.97 -3.40 3.33
N PHE A 37 -7.39 -2.23 3.62
CA PHE A 37 -5.95 -2.09 3.80
C PHE A 37 -5.51 -2.78 5.09
N TYR A 38 -6.26 -2.60 6.18
CA TYR A 38 -5.96 -3.20 7.49
C TYR A 38 -6.64 -4.56 7.73
N SER A 39 -7.35 -5.11 6.74
CA SER A 39 -8.02 -6.41 6.89
C SER A 39 -7.00 -7.55 7.00
N GLU A 40 -7.29 -8.50 7.88
CA GLU A 40 -6.53 -9.76 7.93
C GLU A 40 -6.79 -10.65 6.71
N ALA A 41 -5.96 -11.69 6.55
CA ALA A 41 -6.09 -12.66 5.47
C ALA A 41 -7.49 -13.29 5.43
N SER A 42 -8.15 -13.21 4.29
CA SER A 42 -9.47 -13.80 4.07
C SER A 42 -9.35 -15.11 3.30
N LEU A 43 -10.18 -16.12 3.61
CA LEU A 43 -10.25 -17.36 2.81
C LEU A 43 -10.90 -17.08 1.46
N ILE A 44 -10.14 -17.15 0.37
CA ILE A 44 -10.65 -17.13 -0.99
C ILE A 44 -10.84 -18.57 -1.48
N VAL A 45 -12.07 -18.92 -1.84
CA VAL A 45 -12.39 -20.20 -2.46
C VAL A 45 -12.43 -20.01 -3.96
N SER A 46 -11.43 -20.55 -4.67
CA SER A 46 -11.44 -20.55 -6.13
C SER A 46 -12.41 -21.62 -6.65
N SER A 47 -13.47 -21.20 -7.35
CA SER A 47 -14.34 -22.14 -8.08
C SER A 47 -13.86 -22.23 -9.53
N HIS A 48 -13.14 -23.29 -9.86
CA HIS A 48 -12.80 -23.61 -11.25
C HIS A 48 -13.24 -25.04 -11.59
N GLY A 49 -14.06 -25.16 -12.64
CA GLY A 49 -14.33 -26.40 -13.37
C GLY A 49 -15.43 -27.30 -12.83
N SER A 50 -16.60 -27.30 -13.50
CA SER A 50 -17.55 -28.41 -13.45
C SER A 50 -16.92 -29.63 -14.12
N GLN A 51 -16.24 -30.50 -13.36
CA GLN A 51 -15.89 -31.85 -13.81
C GLN A 51 -16.86 -32.86 -13.21
N LYS A 52 -17.71 -33.44 -14.07
CA LYS A 52 -18.51 -34.63 -13.80
C LYS A 52 -17.56 -35.82 -13.63
N GLY A 53 -17.24 -36.16 -12.39
CA GLY A 53 -16.51 -37.37 -12.01
C GLY A 53 -16.74 -37.66 -10.53
N ARG A 54 -16.80 -38.94 -10.13
CA ARG A 54 -17.18 -39.36 -8.76
C ARG A 54 -16.14 -39.05 -7.67
N PHE A 55 -15.13 -38.24 -8.01
CA PHE A 55 -14.18 -37.59 -7.09
C PHE A 55 -14.08 -36.07 -7.37
N ALA A 56 -15.22 -35.43 -7.63
CA ALA A 56 -15.29 -34.00 -7.94
C ALA A 56 -14.98 -33.12 -6.72
N GLY A 57 -13.83 -32.45 -6.77
CA GLY A 57 -13.71 -31.06 -6.34
C GLY A 57 -13.44 -30.80 -4.86
N ALA A 58 -12.26 -31.18 -4.36
CA ALA A 58 -11.68 -30.42 -3.26
C ALA A 58 -11.42 -28.98 -3.76
N LYS A 59 -12.25 -28.02 -3.33
CA LYS A 59 -12.07 -26.61 -3.69
C LYS A 59 -10.75 -26.13 -3.07
N LYS A 60 -9.82 -25.63 -3.89
CA LYS A 60 -8.59 -25.01 -3.39
C LYS A 60 -8.97 -23.68 -2.72
N SER A 61 -9.03 -23.68 -1.40
CA SER A 61 -9.09 -22.46 -0.60
C SER A 61 -7.69 -21.90 -0.43
N VAL A 62 -7.50 -20.64 -0.79
CA VAL A 62 -6.26 -19.89 -0.58
C VAL A 62 -6.59 -18.77 0.41
N LEU A 63 -5.88 -18.70 1.52
CA LEU A 63 -5.89 -17.49 2.35
C LEU A 63 -5.25 -16.37 1.52
N ALA A 64 -5.97 -15.29 1.30
CA ALA A 64 -5.52 -14.18 0.50
C ALA A 64 -5.81 -12.86 1.22
N VAL A 65 -4.73 -12.10 1.39
CA VAL A 65 -4.76 -10.73 1.87
C VAL A 65 -4.94 -9.84 0.63
N THR A 66 -5.83 -8.86 0.73
CA THR A 66 -5.92 -7.76 -0.25
C THR A 66 -4.55 -7.11 -0.43
N LEU A 67 -4.22 -6.72 -1.66
CA LEU A 67 -3.00 -5.95 -1.89
C LEU A 67 -3.35 -4.48 -1.84
N GLY A 68 -2.66 -3.70 -1.02
CA GLY A 68 -2.98 -2.31 -0.76
C GLY A 68 -1.74 -1.44 -0.59
N LEU A 69 -1.85 -0.21 -1.08
CA LEU A 69 -0.90 0.87 -0.81
C LEU A 69 -1.63 2.04 -0.14
N LYS A 70 -0.92 2.71 0.76
CA LYS A 70 -1.31 3.95 1.40
C LYS A 70 -0.22 4.97 1.13
N TYR A 71 -0.59 6.15 0.65
CA TYR A 71 0.38 7.23 0.48
C TYR A 71 -0.01 8.48 1.28
N ARG A 72 1.03 9.23 1.67
CA ARG A 72 0.93 10.52 2.37
C ARG A 72 2.00 11.47 1.84
N VAL A 73 1.78 12.77 1.99
CA VAL A 73 2.79 13.78 1.68
C VAL A 73 3.28 14.38 2.99
N TRP A 74 4.60 14.49 3.13
CA TRP A 74 5.20 15.39 4.10
C TRP A 74 5.64 16.65 3.39
N LYS A 75 5.47 17.79 4.05
CA LYS A 75 5.99 19.09 3.64
C LYS A 75 6.96 19.59 4.70
N LEU A 76 8.07 20.18 4.26
CA LEU A 76 9.07 20.78 5.14
C LEU A 76 8.60 22.19 5.53
N VAL A 77 8.31 22.41 6.82
CA VAL A 77 7.90 23.70 7.38
C VAL A 77 8.84 24.04 8.52
N ASP A 78 9.53 25.18 8.43
CA ASP A 78 10.55 25.61 9.41
C ASP A 78 11.60 24.53 9.74
N GLY A 79 11.99 23.77 8.70
CA GLY A 79 12.95 22.66 8.82
C GLY A 79 12.38 21.36 9.39
N GLN A 80 11.09 21.30 9.72
CA GLN A 80 10.43 20.12 10.28
C GLN A 80 9.49 19.43 9.27
N PRO A 81 9.50 18.09 9.18
CA PRO A 81 8.52 17.35 8.40
C PRO A 81 7.12 17.46 9.02
N VAL A 82 6.18 18.06 8.29
CA VAL A 82 4.76 18.11 8.68
C VAL A 82 3.94 17.23 7.74
N LYS A 83 3.08 16.38 8.31
CA LYS A 83 2.17 15.55 7.52
C LYS A 83 1.04 16.42 6.95
N THR A 84 0.82 16.26 5.66
CA THR A 84 0.00 17.13 4.84
C THR A 84 -0.99 16.33 4.01
N ASP A 85 -2.16 16.90 3.76
CA ASP A 85 -3.18 16.26 2.93
C ASP A 85 -2.68 16.23 1.47
N PRO A 86 -2.59 15.06 0.80
CA PRO A 86 -2.15 14.99 -0.59
C PRO A 86 -3.02 15.77 -1.59
N GLU A 87 -4.27 16.09 -1.23
CA GLU A 87 -5.20 16.84 -2.09
C GLU A 87 -5.20 18.35 -1.82
N GLU A 88 -4.40 18.84 -0.88
CA GLU A 88 -4.29 20.29 -0.64
C GLU A 88 -3.57 21.02 -1.78
N SER A 89 -3.73 22.35 -1.80
CA SER A 89 -2.96 23.20 -2.73
C SER A 89 -1.59 23.50 -2.14
N PHE A 90 -0.55 23.12 -2.86
CA PHE A 90 0.83 23.43 -2.52
C PHE A 90 1.25 24.77 -3.12
N GLN A 91 2.34 25.33 -2.61
CA GLN A 91 2.97 26.53 -3.16
C GLN A 91 4.23 26.14 -3.94
N LEU A 92 4.57 26.93 -4.97
CA LEU A 92 5.87 26.79 -5.64
C LEU A 92 7.00 26.99 -4.62
N GLY A 93 8.03 26.14 -4.71
CA GLY A 93 9.13 26.11 -3.74
C GLY A 93 8.84 25.32 -2.46
N ASP A 94 7.60 24.83 -2.25
CA ASP A 94 7.35 23.87 -1.17
C ASP A 94 8.27 22.65 -1.34
N ARG A 95 8.88 22.23 -0.23
CA ARG A 95 9.72 21.04 -0.20
C ARG A 95 8.91 19.88 0.34
N VAL A 96 8.66 18.87 -0.50
CA VAL A 96 7.81 17.72 -0.19
C VAL A 96 8.56 16.40 -0.24
N ARG A 97 8.00 15.39 0.43
CA ARG A 97 8.45 14.01 0.37
C ARG A 97 7.25 13.08 0.40
N LEU A 98 7.26 12.06 -0.44
CA LEU A 98 6.22 11.04 -0.49
C LEU A 98 6.50 9.97 0.57
N GLY A 99 5.50 9.60 1.38
CA GLY A 99 5.56 8.42 2.23
C GLY A 99 4.64 7.35 1.69
N VAL A 100 5.20 6.20 1.30
CA VAL A 100 4.43 5.04 0.79
C VAL A 100 4.45 3.92 1.83
N GLU A 101 3.30 3.39 2.17
CA GLU A 101 3.14 2.23 3.06
C GLU A 101 2.34 1.15 2.33
N VAL A 102 2.72 -0.10 2.50
CA VAL A 102 2.04 -1.24 1.89
C VAL A 102 1.47 -2.13 2.99
N ASN A 103 0.35 -2.80 2.74
CA ASN A 103 -0.27 -3.66 3.76
C ASN A 103 0.31 -5.08 3.79
N ASP A 104 0.97 -5.49 2.71
CA ASP A 104 1.57 -6.81 2.56
C ASP A 104 2.86 -6.72 1.73
N THR A 105 3.68 -7.77 1.79
CA THR A 105 4.89 -7.89 0.99
C THR A 105 4.60 -7.90 -0.51
N GLY A 106 5.52 -7.31 -1.28
CA GLY A 106 5.42 -7.24 -2.73
C GLY A 106 6.55 -6.44 -3.36
N TYR A 107 6.39 -6.15 -4.64
CA TYR A 107 7.33 -5.43 -5.50
C TYR A 107 6.83 -4.01 -5.69
N LEU A 108 7.54 -3.03 -5.13
CA LEU A 108 7.21 -1.61 -5.21
C LEU A 108 8.07 -0.93 -6.28
N TYR A 109 7.43 -0.07 -7.05
CA TYR A 109 8.06 0.80 -8.04
C TYR A 109 7.50 2.21 -7.86
N VAL A 110 8.38 3.21 -7.73
CA VAL A 110 7.98 4.61 -7.61
C VAL A 110 8.81 5.46 -8.55
N VAL A 111 8.10 6.23 -9.35
CA VAL A 111 8.70 7.12 -10.35
C VAL A 111 8.10 8.49 -10.21
N HIS A 112 8.87 9.49 -10.56
CA HIS A 112 8.55 10.89 -10.41
C HIS A 112 8.82 11.60 -11.73
N GLN A 113 7.84 12.34 -12.21
CA GLN A 113 8.01 13.13 -13.43
C GLN A 113 8.54 14.51 -13.08
N GLN A 114 9.61 14.89 -13.74
CA GLN A 114 10.17 16.22 -13.64
C GLN A 114 9.38 17.26 -14.44
N PRO A 115 9.61 18.57 -14.18
CA PRO A 115 9.00 19.65 -14.95
C PRO A 115 9.21 19.55 -16.47
N GLU A 116 10.34 19.00 -16.91
CA GLU A 116 10.67 18.79 -18.32
C GLU A 116 9.89 17.61 -18.96
N GLY A 117 9.07 16.90 -18.18
CA GLY A 117 8.24 15.78 -18.62
C GLY A 117 8.92 14.41 -18.52
N GLN A 118 10.22 14.36 -18.22
CA GLN A 118 10.97 13.12 -18.07
C GLN A 118 10.64 12.42 -16.74
N TRP A 119 10.47 11.10 -16.78
CA TRP A 119 10.28 10.29 -15.57
C TRP A 119 11.62 9.82 -15.01
N ARG A 120 11.81 10.01 -13.70
CA ARG A 120 12.94 9.53 -12.93
C ARG A 120 12.53 8.50 -11.91
N ARG A 121 13.40 7.52 -11.67
CA ARG A 121 13.24 6.55 -10.58
C ARG A 121 13.37 7.22 -9.22
N LEU A 122 12.43 6.92 -8.34
CA LEU A 122 12.44 7.24 -6.90
C LEU A 122 12.61 5.98 -6.04
N PHE A 123 12.06 4.86 -6.49
CA PHE A 123 12.22 3.54 -5.89
C PHE A 123 12.20 2.47 -7.00
N PRO A 124 13.09 1.46 -6.98
CA PRO A 124 14.09 1.15 -5.95
C PRO A 124 15.17 2.21 -5.77
N ASP A 125 15.66 2.32 -4.53
CA ASP A 125 16.73 3.24 -4.14
C ASP A 125 17.81 2.48 -3.34
N PRO A 126 19.11 2.65 -3.61
CA PRO A 126 20.18 1.92 -2.91
C PRO A 126 20.19 2.06 -1.39
N VAL A 127 19.65 3.17 -0.86
CA VAL A 127 19.59 3.44 0.59
C VAL A 127 18.46 2.67 1.26
N ILE A 128 17.40 2.31 0.51
CA ILE A 128 16.22 1.60 1.02
C ILE A 128 16.29 0.13 0.59
N GLU A 129 16.16 -0.79 1.54
CA GLU A 129 16.17 -2.24 1.27
C GLU A 129 17.38 -2.67 0.38
N HIS A 130 18.51 -1.97 0.52
CA HIS A 130 19.74 -2.18 -0.27
C HIS A 130 19.53 -2.15 -1.79
N GLY A 131 18.56 -1.36 -2.27
CA GLY A 131 18.23 -1.26 -3.70
C GLY A 131 17.29 -2.35 -4.22
N ALA A 132 16.79 -3.24 -3.36
CA ALA A 132 15.76 -4.20 -3.74
C ALA A 132 14.40 -3.49 -3.94
N HIS A 133 13.63 -3.93 -4.95
CA HIS A 133 12.21 -3.52 -5.10
C HIS A 133 11.26 -4.27 -4.16
N PHE A 134 11.73 -5.30 -3.45
CA PHE A 134 10.88 -6.11 -2.58
C PHE A 134 10.72 -5.41 -1.23
N VAL A 135 9.47 -5.12 -0.87
CA VAL A 135 9.09 -4.36 0.33
C VAL A 135 8.25 -5.19 1.27
N ARG A 136 8.17 -4.76 2.53
CA ARG A 136 7.39 -5.41 3.59
C ARG A 136 6.20 -4.57 4.02
N GLY A 137 5.13 -5.27 4.41
CA GLY A 137 3.93 -4.66 4.98
C GLY A 137 4.21 -3.89 6.26
N GLY A 138 3.47 -2.79 6.47
CA GLY A 138 3.48 -2.00 7.70
C GLY A 138 4.66 -1.03 7.87
N LEU A 139 5.56 -0.95 6.88
CA LEU A 139 6.65 0.02 6.87
C LEU A 139 6.30 1.22 5.99
N VAL A 140 6.66 2.43 6.45
CA VAL A 140 6.55 3.64 5.64
C VAL A 140 7.89 3.93 4.97
N TYR A 141 7.90 3.92 3.65
CA TYR A 141 9.04 4.22 2.80
C TYR A 141 9.04 5.71 2.41
N PRO A 142 9.98 6.53 2.93
CA PRO A 142 10.12 7.92 2.55
C PRO A 142 10.87 8.07 1.22
N LEU A 143 10.28 8.76 0.26
CA LEU A 143 10.76 8.83 -1.12
C LEU A 143 10.87 10.29 -1.60
N PRO A 144 12.09 10.74 -1.97
CA PRO A 144 13.39 10.08 -1.78
C PRO A 144 13.78 9.98 -0.29
N PRO A 145 14.67 9.04 0.11
CA PRO A 145 15.00 8.81 1.51
C PRO A 145 15.75 9.99 2.16
N GLU A 146 16.74 10.55 1.46
CA GLU A 146 17.69 11.49 2.06
C GLU A 146 17.43 12.96 1.72
N ARG A 147 16.58 13.24 0.72
CA ARG A 147 16.34 14.60 0.23
C ARG A 147 14.86 14.94 0.09
N TRP A 148 14.57 16.20 -0.17
CA TRP A 148 13.23 16.71 -0.43
C TRP A 148 13.10 17.05 -1.91
N ILE A 149 11.89 16.92 -2.44
CA ILE A 149 11.54 17.38 -3.78
C ILE A 149 11.02 18.81 -3.62
N GLU A 150 11.68 19.76 -4.26
CA GLU A 150 11.18 21.13 -4.33
C GLU A 150 10.18 21.22 -5.50
N LEU A 151 8.96 21.66 -5.20
CA LEU A 151 7.93 21.81 -6.22
C LEU A 151 8.29 22.96 -7.16
N GLN A 152 8.42 22.63 -8.44
CA GLN A 152 8.79 23.55 -9.50
C GLN A 152 7.59 23.91 -10.39
N PRO A 153 7.66 25.01 -11.16
CA PRO A 153 6.63 25.33 -12.14
C PRO A 153 6.58 24.26 -13.25
N SER A 154 5.44 23.58 -13.39
CA SER A 154 5.19 22.63 -14.48
C SER A 154 3.74 22.72 -14.96
N SER A 155 3.50 22.50 -16.25
CA SER A 155 2.18 22.65 -16.87
C SER A 155 1.15 21.60 -16.40
N GLY A 156 1.54 20.63 -15.57
CA GLY A 156 0.69 19.56 -15.06
C GLY A 156 0.82 19.26 -13.57
N GLY A 157 1.54 20.11 -12.82
CA GLY A 157 1.90 19.84 -11.42
C GLY A 157 2.96 18.75 -11.28
N GLU A 158 3.34 18.48 -10.03
CA GLU A 158 4.33 17.44 -9.73
C GLU A 158 3.65 16.08 -9.79
N ARG A 159 4.17 15.15 -10.61
CA ARG A 159 3.52 13.85 -10.86
C ARG A 159 4.35 12.68 -10.35
N PHE A 160 3.69 11.75 -9.67
CA PHE A 160 4.28 10.48 -9.26
C PHE A 160 3.45 9.34 -9.82
N PHE A 161 4.11 8.24 -10.14
CA PHE A 161 3.43 6.98 -10.40
C PHE A 161 3.99 5.94 -9.42
N VAL A 162 3.07 5.33 -8.67
CA VAL A 162 3.36 4.33 -7.64
C VAL A 162 2.67 3.05 -8.08
N LEU A 163 3.41 1.94 -8.08
CA LEU A 163 2.88 0.62 -8.38
C LEU A 163 3.39 -0.41 -7.38
N LEU A 164 2.48 -1.21 -6.85
CA LEU A 164 2.74 -2.35 -5.99
C LEU A 164 2.18 -3.62 -6.64
N ALA A 165 3.00 -4.66 -6.76
CA ALA A 165 2.59 -5.93 -7.35
C ALA A 165 3.01 -7.12 -6.47
N ARG A 166 2.28 -8.23 -6.56
CA ARG A 166 2.67 -9.51 -5.93
C ARG A 166 3.87 -10.17 -6.62
N GLU A 167 4.01 -9.94 -7.92
CA GLU A 167 5.08 -10.47 -8.76
C GLU A 167 5.85 -9.32 -9.43
N PRO A 168 7.13 -9.52 -9.82
CA PRO A 168 7.88 -8.50 -10.56
C PRO A 168 7.16 -8.08 -11.86
N VAL A 169 7.16 -6.78 -12.14
CA VAL A 169 6.53 -6.22 -13.34
C VAL A 169 7.57 -6.02 -14.42
N LYS A 170 7.50 -6.85 -15.47
CA LYS A 170 8.46 -6.88 -16.59
C LYS A 170 8.72 -5.50 -17.19
N GLU A 171 7.66 -4.70 -17.37
CA GLU A 171 7.72 -3.34 -17.93
C GLU A 171 8.56 -2.37 -17.08
N LEU A 172 8.73 -2.66 -15.78
CA LEU A 172 9.42 -1.82 -14.81
C LEU A 172 10.74 -2.41 -14.31
N GLU A 173 11.17 -3.57 -14.82
CA GLU A 173 12.44 -4.20 -14.41
C GLU A 173 13.68 -3.35 -14.74
N MET A 174 13.58 -2.44 -15.72
CA MET A 174 14.64 -1.45 -15.98
C MET A 174 14.92 -0.55 -14.78
N LEU A 175 13.96 -0.38 -13.86
CA LEU A 175 14.13 0.40 -12.63
C LEU A 175 14.99 -0.31 -11.59
N VAL A 176 15.28 -1.60 -11.76
CA VAL A 176 16.05 -2.40 -10.80
C VAL A 176 17.54 -2.30 -11.07
N ALA A 177 17.94 -1.85 -12.26
CA ALA A 177 19.34 -1.70 -12.62
C ALA A 177 20.09 -0.77 -11.63
N PRO A 178 21.33 -1.12 -11.22
CA PRO A 178 22.13 -0.28 -10.34
C PRO A 178 22.28 1.14 -10.90
N ARG A 179 22.27 2.14 -10.03
CA ARG A 179 22.58 3.51 -10.45
C ARG A 179 24.08 3.60 -10.78
N PRO A 180 24.49 4.17 -11.93
CA PRO A 180 25.90 4.41 -12.21
C PRO A 180 26.59 5.22 -11.09
N GLU A 181 27.67 4.69 -10.51
CA GLU A 181 28.36 5.24 -9.32
C GLU A 181 28.94 6.66 -9.55
N ASN A 182 29.36 6.99 -10.77
CA ASN A 182 30.05 8.25 -11.10
C ASN A 182 29.12 9.42 -11.44
N SER A 183 27.89 9.38 -10.95
CA SER A 183 26.92 10.40 -11.28
C SER A 183 26.78 11.43 -10.15
N THR A 184 27.65 12.43 -10.18
CA THR A 184 27.45 13.68 -9.47
C THR A 184 26.21 14.35 -10.06
N GLY A 185 25.08 14.29 -9.36
CA GLY A 185 23.76 14.63 -9.93
C GLY A 185 22.89 13.43 -10.32
N GLY A 186 23.32 12.21 -9.95
CA GLY A 186 22.53 11.00 -9.99
C GLY A 186 22.10 10.60 -11.40
N ALA A 187 22.75 9.59 -11.95
CA ALA A 187 22.48 9.03 -13.26
C ALA A 187 21.01 8.70 -13.30
N VAL A 188 20.32 9.45 -14.14
CA VAL A 188 18.89 9.41 -14.25
C VAL A 188 18.63 8.18 -15.06
N VAL A 189 18.06 7.15 -14.45
CA VAL A 189 17.34 6.15 -15.23
C VAL A 189 16.14 6.91 -15.77
N GLU A 190 16.27 7.44 -16.99
CA GLU A 190 15.15 8.01 -17.72
C GLU A 190 14.21 6.87 -18.07
N ILE A 191 12.96 7.03 -17.67
CA ILE A 191 11.96 5.99 -17.81
C ILE A 191 11.08 6.39 -18.99
N PRO A 192 11.09 5.63 -20.10
CA PRO A 192 10.30 5.98 -21.26
C PRO A 192 8.82 5.87 -20.92
N ASP A 193 8.02 6.80 -21.44
CA ASP A 193 6.57 6.81 -21.23
C ASP A 193 5.91 5.47 -21.64
N SER A 194 6.47 4.76 -22.62
CA SER A 194 6.00 3.45 -23.07
C SER A 194 6.09 2.37 -21.98
N ALA A 195 7.14 2.38 -21.14
CA ALA A 195 7.26 1.44 -20.02
C ALA A 195 6.16 1.69 -18.99
N LEU A 196 5.92 2.97 -18.64
CA LEU A 196 4.85 3.33 -17.72
C LEU A 196 3.45 3.10 -18.32
N ALA A 197 3.28 3.30 -19.63
CA ALA A 197 2.03 2.97 -20.32
C ALA A 197 1.75 1.47 -20.27
N GLY A 198 2.76 0.63 -20.50
CA GLY A 198 2.67 -0.82 -20.34
C GLY A 198 2.23 -1.20 -18.93
N ALA A 199 2.90 -0.66 -17.91
CA ALA A 199 2.54 -0.89 -16.50
C ALA A 199 1.11 -0.43 -16.15
N ARG A 200 0.67 0.73 -16.67
CA ARG A 200 -0.70 1.22 -16.50
C ARG A 200 -1.73 0.27 -17.11
N ASN A 201 -1.44 -0.34 -18.25
CA ASN A 201 -2.35 -1.26 -18.93
C ASN A 201 -2.58 -2.58 -18.16
N LEU A 202 -1.69 -2.93 -17.22
CA LEU A 202 -1.86 -4.08 -16.33
C LEU A 202 -2.90 -3.81 -15.23
N LEU A 203 -3.22 -2.54 -14.94
CA LEU A 203 -4.15 -2.18 -13.88
C LEU A 203 -5.59 -2.53 -14.25
N ILE A 204 -6.22 -3.42 -13.48
CA ILE A 204 -7.64 -3.69 -13.59
C ILE A 204 -8.40 -2.71 -12.71
N ILE A 205 -8.72 -1.52 -13.24
CA ILE A 205 -9.33 -0.40 -12.48
C ILE A 205 -10.58 -0.83 -11.72
N LYS A 206 -11.42 -1.71 -12.29
CA LYS A 206 -12.62 -2.24 -11.62
C LYS A 206 -12.32 -3.06 -10.35
N GLU A 207 -11.10 -3.53 -10.16
CA GLU A 207 -10.68 -4.26 -8.96
C GLU A 207 -10.13 -3.34 -7.87
N LEU A 208 -9.81 -2.09 -8.21
CA LEU A 208 -9.27 -1.12 -7.27
C LEU A 208 -10.38 -0.40 -6.49
N VAL A 209 -10.10 -0.11 -5.23
CA VAL A 209 -10.91 0.74 -4.35
C VAL A 209 -9.99 1.82 -3.81
N THR A 210 -10.37 3.08 -4.00
CA THR A 210 -9.60 4.25 -3.55
C THR A 210 -10.39 5.02 -2.51
N GLU A 211 -9.71 5.48 -1.46
CA GLU A 211 -10.30 6.28 -0.39
C GLU A 211 -9.32 7.38 0.04
N HIS A 212 -9.78 8.62 0.02
CA HIS A 212 -9.07 9.74 0.62
C HIS A 212 -9.53 9.91 2.06
N SER A 213 -8.59 9.85 3.00
CA SER A 213 -8.82 10.06 4.42
C SER A 213 -8.28 11.42 4.84
N VAL A 214 -9.18 12.40 4.97
CA VAL A 214 -8.85 13.75 5.47
C VAL A 214 -8.31 13.67 6.91
N GLN A 215 -8.94 12.85 7.77
CA GLN A 215 -8.51 12.67 9.16
C GLN A 215 -7.08 12.15 9.25
N GLU A 216 -6.73 11.18 8.41
CA GLU A 216 -5.38 10.66 8.39
C GLU A 216 -4.45 11.43 7.46
N LYS A 217 -4.90 12.40 6.66
CA LYS A 217 -4.10 13.06 5.62
C LYS A 217 -3.37 12.05 4.74
N SER A 218 -4.12 11.07 4.22
CA SER A 218 -3.56 9.96 3.44
C SER A 218 -4.60 9.43 2.46
N VAL A 219 -4.13 8.78 1.41
CA VAL A 219 -4.99 8.10 0.43
C VAL A 219 -4.65 6.62 0.42
N TYR A 220 -5.69 5.80 0.40
CA TYR A 220 -5.64 4.34 0.33
C TYR A 220 -6.03 3.91 -1.07
N VAL A 221 -5.29 2.97 -1.66
CA VAL A 221 -5.62 2.32 -2.93
C VAL A 221 -5.43 0.83 -2.74
N VAL A 222 -6.49 0.05 -2.94
CA VAL A 222 -6.50 -1.38 -2.62
C VAL A 222 -7.09 -2.19 -3.76
N ASN A 223 -6.38 -3.24 -4.19
CA ASN A 223 -6.95 -4.30 -5.01
C ASN A 223 -7.73 -5.25 -4.11
N ARG A 224 -9.06 -5.22 -4.25
CA ARG A 224 -9.98 -5.96 -3.37
C ARG A 224 -9.99 -7.47 -3.60
N THR A 225 -9.29 -7.98 -4.61
CA THR A 225 -9.42 -9.38 -5.02
C THR A 225 -8.52 -10.33 -4.25
N GLY A 226 -7.38 -9.85 -3.73
CA GLY A 226 -6.39 -10.68 -3.03
C GLY A 226 -5.78 -11.81 -3.86
N LYS A 227 -5.94 -11.79 -5.19
CA LYS A 227 -5.36 -12.82 -6.06
C LYS A 227 -3.83 -12.84 -6.00
N PRO A 228 -3.18 -13.99 -6.27
CA PRO A 228 -1.72 -14.10 -6.30
C PRO A 228 -1.04 -13.17 -7.32
N ASP A 229 -1.73 -12.76 -8.38
CA ASP A 229 -1.27 -11.84 -9.42
C ASP A 229 -1.78 -10.40 -9.21
N SER A 230 -2.27 -10.07 -8.01
CA SER A 230 -2.82 -8.75 -7.72
C SER A 230 -1.77 -7.66 -7.93
N LEU A 231 -2.27 -6.54 -8.48
CA LEU A 231 -1.50 -5.33 -8.69
C LEU A 231 -2.35 -4.11 -8.29
N VAL A 232 -1.68 -3.12 -7.70
CA VAL A 232 -2.24 -1.81 -7.32
C VAL A 232 -1.36 -0.73 -7.92
N GLY A 233 -1.96 0.33 -8.45
CA GLY A 233 -1.21 1.47 -8.96
C GLY A 233 -2.01 2.76 -8.88
N VAL A 234 -1.30 3.87 -8.74
CA VAL A 234 -1.89 5.20 -8.64
C VAL A 234 -0.97 6.24 -9.27
N GLU A 235 -1.57 7.23 -9.95
CA GLU A 235 -0.89 8.45 -10.36
C GLU A 235 -1.25 9.56 -9.36
N ILE A 236 -0.24 10.11 -8.70
CA ILE A 236 -0.39 11.17 -7.71
C ILE A 236 -0.02 12.48 -8.38
N ARG A 237 -0.84 13.51 -8.21
CA ARG A 237 -0.58 14.86 -8.73
C ARG A 237 -0.62 15.84 -7.58
N LEU A 238 0.50 16.53 -7.33
CA LEU A 238 0.55 17.64 -6.39
C LEU A 238 0.41 18.93 -7.18
N ALA A 239 -0.71 19.62 -6.96
CA ALA A 239 -0.97 20.90 -7.60
C ALA A 239 -0.25 22.01 -6.82
N ALA A 240 0.78 22.60 -7.42
CA ALA A 240 1.41 23.82 -6.94
C ALA A 240 0.83 25.03 -7.68
N ARG A 241 0.40 26.06 -6.94
CA ARG A 241 -0.15 27.31 -7.49
C ARG A 241 0.44 28.50 -6.77
#